data_AF-A0A368JFN3-F1
#
_entry.id   AF-A0A368JFN3-F1
#
_cell.length_a   1.000
_cell.length_b   1.000
_cell.length_c   1.000
_cell.angle_alpha   90.00
_cell.angle_beta   90.00
_cell.angle_gamma   90.00
#
_symmetry.space_group_name_H-M   'P 1'
#
loop_
_entity.id
_entity.type
_entity.pdbx_description
1 polymer ?
#
loop_
_entity_poly.entity_id
_entity_poly.type
_entity_poly.pdbx_seq_one_letter_code
_entity_poly.pdbx_strand_id
1 'polypeptide(L)' 'MKELIFVVEEDPEGGYSARALGETIFTQGETVEELKQMIRDAIDCHFDDASQWPQIVRLHFVKDEVFAL' A
#
# COMPACT_ATOMS: atom_id res chain seq x y z
N MET A 1 -14.53 -7.43 -11.39
CA MET A 1 -13.42 -6.45 -11.37
C MET A 1 -12.92 -6.40 -9.93
N LYS A 2 -11.63 -6.72 -9.70
CA LYS A 2 -11.04 -6.80 -8.35
C LYS A 2 -10.33 -5.47 -8.06
N GLU A 3 -10.65 -4.87 -6.92
CA GLU A 3 -9.99 -3.67 -6.39
C GLU A 3 -9.20 -4.07 -5.15
N LEU A 4 -8.00 -3.52 -4.98
CA LEU A 4 -7.17 -3.73 -3.79
C LEU A 4 -6.86 -2.38 -3.16
N ILE A 5 -7.23 -2.25 -1.88
CA ILE A 5 -7.02 -1.03 -1.12
C ILE A 5 -5.80 -1.22 -0.23
N PHE A 6 -4.89 -0.26 -0.29
CA PHE A 6 -3.77 -0.14 0.64
C PHE A 6 -4.03 1.02 1.59
N VAL A 7 -3.90 0.76 2.89
CA VAL A 7 -3.78 1.81 3.90
C VAL A 7 -2.33 2.25 3.92
N VAL A 8 -2.10 3.56 3.77
CA VAL A 8 -0.77 4.15 3.69
C VAL A 8 -0.56 5.07 4.88
N GLU A 9 0.51 4.83 5.63
CA GLU A 9 0.91 5.61 6.80
C GLU A 9 2.25 6.28 6.52
N GLU A 10 2.37 7.56 6.87
CA GLU A 10 3.64 8.27 6.85
C GLU A 10 4.48 7.85 8.06
N ASP A 11 5.73 7.44 7.81
CA ASP A 11 6.64 7.07 8.89
C ASP A 11 7.21 8.33 9.57
N PRO A 12 7.32 8.37 10.91
CA PRO A 12 7.90 9.50 11.64
C PRO A 12 9.35 9.85 11.22
N GLU A 13 10.13 8.87 10.77
CA GLU A 13 11.50 9.05 10.29
C GLU A 13 11.56 9.43 8.79
N GLY A 14 10.41 9.50 8.14
CA GLY A 14 10.25 9.83 6.73
C GLY A 14 9.94 8.63 5.85
N GLY A 15 9.28 8.89 4.72
CA GLY A 15 8.80 7.86 3.82
C GLY A 15 7.41 7.35 4.18
N TYR A 16 7.03 6.22 3.60
CA TYR A 16 5.69 5.67 3.64
C TYR A 16 5.72 4.17 3.85
N SER A 17 4.80 3.68 4.68
CA SER A 17 4.46 2.27 4.77
C SER A 17 3.06 2.06 4.20
N ALA A 18 2.82 0.91 3.56
CA ALA A 18 1.52 0.56 3.02
C ALA A 18 1.17 -0.90 3.29
N ARG A 19 -0.08 -1.14 3.64
CA ARG A 19 -0.64 -2.47 3.90
C ARG A 19 -1.91 -2.70 3.09
N ALA A 20 -2.00 -3.84 2.41
CA ALA A 20 -3.21 -4.25 1.72
C ALA A 20 -4.33 -4.69 2.70
N LEU A 21 -5.56 -4.31 2.39
CA LEU A 21 -6.75 -4.82 3.07
C LEU A 21 -7.19 -6.15 2.44
N GLY A 22 -7.35 -7.18 3.28
CA GLY A 22 -7.80 -8.51 2.86
C GLY A 22 -6.73 -9.40 2.23
N GLU A 23 -5.52 -8.89 2.04
CA GLU A 23 -4.35 -9.64 1.55
C GLU A 23 -3.17 -9.41 2.50
N THR A 24 -2.24 -10.37 2.57
CA THR A 24 -1.07 -10.29 3.45
C THR A 24 0.10 -9.62 2.73
N ILE A 25 -0.14 -8.44 2.17
CA ILE A 25 0.85 -7.66 1.41
C ILE A 25 1.22 -6.41 2.20
N PHE A 26 2.53 -6.22 2.41
CA PHE A 26 3.12 -5.09 3.11
C PHE A 26 4.28 -4.54 2.30
N THR A 27 4.36 -3.23 2.17
CA THR A 27 5.37 -2.55 1.36
C THR A 27 5.76 -1.23 2.01
N GLN A 28 6.93 -0.71 1.68
CA GLN A 28 7.42 0.59 2.13
C GLN A 28 8.19 1.29 1.01
N GLY A 29 8.38 2.60 1.12
CA GLY A 29 9.21 3.39 0.21
C GLY A 29 9.47 4.79 0.77
N GLU A 30 10.60 5.39 0.41
CA GLU A 30 10.99 6.74 0.85
C GLU A 30 10.16 7.83 0.16
N THR A 31 9.60 7.52 -1.02
CA THR A 31 8.71 8.39 -1.79
C THR A 31 7.42 7.67 -2.18
N VAL A 32 6.38 8.44 -2.54
CA VAL A 32 5.13 7.86 -3.03
C VAL A 32 5.35 7.09 -4.35
N GLU A 33 6.25 7.57 -5.19
CA GLU A 33 6.63 6.91 -6.44
C GLU A 33 7.29 5.55 -6.19
N GLU A 34 8.23 5.50 -5.25
CA GLU A 34 8.87 4.25 -4.83
C GLU A 34 7.87 3.29 -4.17
N LEU A 35 7.02 3.78 -3.28
CA LEU A 35 5.97 2.97 -2.65
C LEU A 35 5.06 2.33 -3.70
N LYS A 36 4.64 3.09 -4.72
CA LYS A 36 3.84 2.55 -5.84
C LYS A 36 4.60 1.48 -6.63
N GLN A 37 5.91 1.62 -6.81
CA GLN A 37 6.71 0.60 -7.45
C GLN A 37 6.76 -0.66 -6.58
N MET A 38 7.02 -0.51 -5.29
CA MET A 38 7.07 -1.65 -4.37
C MET A 38 5.74 -2.39 -4.26
N ILE A 39 4.62 -1.67 -4.30
CA ILE A 39 3.28 -2.26 -4.33
C ILE A 39 3.07 -3.12 -5.59
N ARG A 40 3.53 -2.66 -6.75
CA ARG A 40 3.42 -3.44 -8.00
C ARG A 40 4.23 -4.73 -7.89
N ASP A 41 5.47 -4.62 -7.44
CA ASP A 41 6.38 -5.77 -7.31
C ASP A 41 5.83 -6.79 -6.29
N ALA A 42 5.24 -6.31 -5.19
CA ALA A 42 4.63 -7.17 -4.18
C ALA A 42 3.34 -7.86 -4.69
N ILE A 43 2.53 -7.19 -5.51
CA ILE A 43 1.36 -7.81 -6.17
C ILE A 43 1.81 -8.88 -7.16
N ASP A 44 2.83 -8.59 -7.98
CA ASP A 44 3.42 -9.55 -8.93
C ASP A 44 3.94 -10.81 -8.22
N CYS A 45 4.59 -10.63 -7.06
CA CYS A 45 5.10 -11.75 -6.27
C CYS A 45 3.99 -12.52 -5.50
N HIS A 46 2.92 -11.86 -5.07
CA HIS A 46 1.87 -12.47 -4.25
C HIS A 46 0.85 -13.28 -5.05
N PHE A 47 0.57 -12.90 -6.31
CA PHE A 47 -0.38 -13.61 -7.16
C PHE A 47 0.33 -14.47 -8.20
N ASP A 48 0.13 -15.79 -8.14
CA ASP A 48 0.72 -16.76 -9.07
C ASP A 48 0.28 -16.57 -10.54
N ASP A 49 -0.86 -15.92 -10.78
CA ASP A 49 -1.40 -15.63 -12.11
C ASP A 49 -1.84 -14.16 -12.22
N ALA A 50 -1.40 -13.51 -13.30
CA ALA A 50 -1.79 -12.15 -13.69
C ALA A 50 -3.32 -11.98 -13.84
N SER A 51 -4.06 -13.05 -14.11
CA SER A 51 -5.53 -13.02 -14.15
C SER A 51 -6.17 -12.69 -12.79
N GLN A 52 -5.45 -12.91 -11.70
CA GLN A 52 -5.90 -12.63 -10.33
C GLN A 52 -5.58 -11.21 -9.87
N TRP A 53 -4.79 -10.46 -10.66
CA TRP A 53 -4.35 -9.13 -10.29
C TRP A 53 -5.52 -8.16 -10.12
N PRO A 54 -5.44 -7.27 -9.13
CA PRO A 54 -6.38 -6.17 -9.02
C PRO A 54 -6.25 -5.26 -10.24
N GLN A 55 -7.38 -4.85 -10.80
CA GLN A 55 -7.42 -3.92 -11.94
C GLN A 55 -7.27 -2.46 -11.47
N ILE A 56 -7.57 -2.22 -10.19
CA ILE A 56 -7.47 -0.91 -9.55
C ILE A 56 -6.79 -1.11 -8.20
N VAL A 57 -5.75 -0.32 -7.95
CA VAL A 57 -5.11 -0.20 -6.65
C VAL A 57 -5.42 1.17 -6.08
N ARG A 58 -6.02 1.21 -4.90
CA ARG A 58 -6.31 2.45 -4.17
C ARG A 58 -5.32 2.63 -3.03
N LEU A 59 -4.65 3.77 -3.00
CA LEU A 59 -3.85 4.19 -1.86
C LEU A 59 -4.71 5.11 -0.98
N HIS A 60 -4.99 4.68 0.24
CA HIS A 60 -5.68 5.48 1.24
C HIS A 60 -4.67 5.99 2.26
N PHE A 61 -4.22 7.23 2.07
CA PHE A 61 -3.32 7.90 2.99
C PHE A 61 -4.08 8.29 4.26
N VAL A 62 -3.66 7.75 5.39
CA VAL A 62 -4.20 8.07 6.70
C VAL A 62 -3.21 8.93 7.47
N LYS A 63 -3.74 9.89 8.23
CA LYS A 63 -2.96 10.74 9.13
C LYS A 63 -3.65 10.74 10.48
N ASP A 64 -3.03 10.09 11.46
CA ASP A 64 -3.55 10.05 12.82
C ASP A 64 -3.10 11.30 13.57
N GLU A 65 -4.04 12.21 13.80
CA GLU A 65 -3.81 13.41 14.59
C GLU A 65 -4.25 13.17 16.04
N VAL A 66 -3.30 13.30 16.97
CA VAL A 66 -3.55 13.20 18.40
C VAL A 66 -3.51 14.60 19.01
N PHE A 67 -4.56 14.97 19.73
CA PHE A 67 -4.59 16.19 20.53
C PHE A 67 -5.10 15.89 21.94
N ALA A 68 -4.63 16.66 22.92
CA ALA A 68 -5.14 16.65 24.28
C ALA A 68 -6.04 17.88 24.51
N LEU A 69 -7.01 17.75 25.43
CA LEU A 69 -7.89 18.85 25.88
C LEU A 69 -7.26 19.63 27.04
#